data_AF-A0A2V5QMN3-F1
#
_entry.id   AF-A0A2V5QMN3-F1
#
_cell.length_a   1.000
_cell.length_b   1.000
_cell.length_c   1.000
_cell.angle_alpha   90.00
_cell.angle_beta   90.00
_cell.angle_gamma   90.00
#
_symmetry.space_group_name_H-M   'P 1'
#
loop_
_entity.id
_entity.type
_entity.pdbx_description
1 polymer ?
#
loop_
_entity_poly.entity_id
_entity_poly.type
_entity_poly.pdbx_seq_one_letter_code
_entity_poly.pdbx_strand_id
1 'polypeptide(L)'
;MPYLNQFLSVIVKHGGSDLHIGEGQPPKMRMHGDITPIRAAAVTHEEAVQMMSEICGPRNWELFEQRGDLDFAYEMDEASRFRSNYFKQS
;
A
#
# COMPACT_ATOMS: atom_id res chain seq x y z
N MET A 1 10.62 -10.56 -2.11
CA MET A 1 10.17 -9.25 -1.57
C MET A 1 8.70 -9.11 -1.89
N PRO A 2 7.88 -8.61 -0.95
CA PRO A 2 6.48 -8.28 -1.23
C PRO A 2 6.32 -7.36 -2.43
N TYR A 3 5.28 -7.57 -3.24
CA TYR A 3 5.05 -6.81 -4.47
C TYR A 3 4.92 -5.30 -4.22
N LEU A 4 4.32 -4.91 -3.09
CA LEU A 4 4.15 -3.51 -2.68
C LEU A 4 5.49 -2.77 -2.51
N ASN A 5 6.57 -3.49 -2.17
CA ASN A 5 7.88 -2.87 -1.88
C ASN A 5 8.46 -2.12 -3.08
N GLN A 6 8.08 -2.49 -4.31
CA GLN A 6 8.51 -1.74 -5.49
C GLN A 6 7.99 -0.29 -5.46
N PHE A 7 6.78 -0.06 -4.94
CA PHE A 7 6.18 1.26 -4.84
C PHE A 7 6.70 1.99 -3.61
N LEU A 8 6.82 1.31 -2.48
CA LEU A 8 7.43 1.89 -1.27
C LEU A 8 8.87 2.35 -1.51
N SER A 9 9.65 1.60 -2.29
CA SER A 9 11.00 2.01 -2.71
C SER A 9 10.98 3.31 -3.52
N VAL A 10 9.96 3.52 -4.37
CA VAL A 10 9.77 4.78 -5.10
C VAL A 10 9.45 5.93 -4.13
N ILE A 11 8.60 5.70 -3.13
CA ILE A 11 8.29 6.70 -2.08
C ILE A 11 9.57 7.14 -1.37
N VAL A 12 10.35 6.19 -0.84
CA VAL A 12 11.59 6.48 -0.11
C VAL A 12 12.58 7.23 -1.00
N LYS A 13 12.76 6.77 -2.24
CA LYS A 13 13.70 7.38 -3.19
C LYS A 13 13.36 8.84 -3.53
N HIS A 14 12.08 9.18 -3.62
CA HIS A 14 11.61 10.51 -4.01
C HIS A 14 11.23 11.38 -2.81
N GLY A 15 11.43 10.90 -1.57
CA GLY A 15 11.03 11.65 -0.37
C GLY A 15 9.52 11.86 -0.25
N GLY A 16 8.72 10.93 -0.79
CA GLY A 16 7.27 10.96 -0.64
C GLY A 16 6.83 10.66 0.80
N SER A 17 5.67 11.17 1.19
CA SER A 17 5.10 10.97 2.53
C SER A 17 4.17 9.77 2.62
N ASP A 18 3.42 9.49 1.55
CA ASP A 18 2.36 8.47 1.55
C ASP A 18 2.32 7.70 0.23
N LEU A 19 1.97 6.42 0.31
CA LEU A 19 1.56 5.58 -0.82
C LEU A 19 0.05 5.35 -0.76
N HIS A 20 -0.64 5.67 -1.84
CA HIS A 20 -2.06 5.40 -2.02
C HIS A 20 -2.25 4.29 -3.05
N ILE A 21 -2.85 3.18 -2.61
CA ILE A 21 -3.27 2.06 -3.46
C ILE A 21 -4.80 2.00 -3.44
N GLY A 22 -5.41 2.00 -4.61
CA GLY A 22 -6.85 1.83 -4.76
C GLY A 22 -7.15 1.01 -6.01
N GLU A 23 -8.06 0.05 -5.89
CA GLU A 23 -8.50 -0.77 -7.01
C GLU A 23 -9.10 0.11 -8.12
N GLY A 24 -8.77 -0.20 -9.38
CA GLY A 24 -9.22 0.56 -10.55
C GLY A 24 -8.56 1.94 -10.68
N GLN A 25 -7.61 2.28 -9.80
CA GLN A 25 -6.87 3.53 -9.82
C GLN A 25 -5.38 3.27 -10.01
N PRO A 26 -4.63 4.20 -10.63
CA PRO A 26 -3.17 4.11 -10.61
C PRO A 26 -2.65 4.21 -9.17
N PRO A 27 -1.54 3.52 -8.83
CA PRO A 27 -0.88 3.72 -7.55
C PRO A 27 -0.31 5.14 -7.51
N LYS A 28 -0.54 5.87 -6.42
CA LYS A 28 -0.18 7.29 -6.29
C LYS A 28 0.73 7.50 -5.10
N MET A 29 1.66 8.43 -5.21
CA MET A 29 2.45 8.93 -4.09
C MET A 29 2.01 10.33 -3.70
N ARG A 30 2.07 10.64 -2.41
CA ARG A 30 2.06 12.03 -1.95
C ARG A 30 3.48 12.54 -1.84
N MET A 31 3.78 13.67 -2.45
CA MET A 31 5.09 14.32 -2.37
C MET A 31 4.86 15.83 -2.24
N HIS A 32 5.40 16.44 -1.19
CA HIS A 32 5.23 17.87 -0.89
C HIS A 32 3.76 18.36 -0.87
N GLY A 33 2.83 17.49 -0.49
CA GLY A 33 1.39 17.79 -0.43
C GLY A 33 0.61 17.34 -1.67
N ASP A 34 1.27 17.25 -2.83
CA ASP A 34 0.65 16.86 -4.10
C ASP A 34 0.56 15.35 -4.26
N ILE A 35 -0.52 14.88 -4.89
CA ILE A 35 -0.74 13.46 -5.19
C ILE A 35 -0.44 13.21 -6.67
N THR A 36 0.57 12.38 -6.93
CA THR A 36 1.06 12.09 -8.28
C THR A 36 1.06 10.57 -8.54
N PRO A 37 0.60 10.11 -9.72
CA PRO A 37 0.65 8.69 -10.08
C PRO A 37 2.11 8.20 -10.23
N ILE A 38 2.41 7.00 -9.73
CA ILE A 38 3.71 6.33 -9.91
C ILE A 38 3.79 5.65 -11.27
N ARG A 39 2.67 5.07 -11.74
CA ARG A 39 2.50 4.54 -13.10
C ARG A 39 1.12 4.93 -13.63
N ALA A 40 0.90 4.83 -14.93
CA ALA A 40 -0.40 5.13 -15.56
C ALA A 40 -1.42 4.00 -15.41
N ALA A 41 -0.95 2.75 -15.45
CA ALA A 41 -1.83 1.59 -15.39
C ALA A 41 -2.48 1.47 -13.99
N ALA A 42 -3.77 1.13 -14.00
CA ALA A 42 -4.55 0.93 -12.79
C ALA A 42 -4.10 -0.32 -12.02
N VAL A 43 -4.28 -0.30 -10.71
CA VAL A 43 -4.16 -1.47 -9.84
C VAL A 43 -5.40 -2.34 -10.04
N THR A 44 -5.21 -3.60 -10.42
CA THR A 44 -6.33 -4.55 -10.51
C THR A 44 -6.73 -5.06 -9.13
N HIS A 45 -7.89 -5.72 -9.03
CA HIS A 45 -8.31 -6.37 -7.80
C HIS A 45 -7.27 -7.38 -7.30
N GLU A 46 -6.77 -8.21 -8.21
CA GLU A 46 -5.77 -9.24 -7.91
C GLU A 46 -4.45 -8.62 -7.44
N GLU A 47 -4.00 -7.54 -8.08
CA GLU A 47 -2.80 -6.81 -7.64
C GLU A 47 -2.99 -6.21 -6.24
N ALA A 48 -4.16 -5.62 -5.96
CA ALA A 48 -4.46 -5.05 -4.64
C ALA A 48 -4.47 -6.12 -3.55
N VAL A 49 -5.21 -7.22 -3.77
CA VAL A 49 -5.27 -8.36 -2.85
C VAL A 49 -3.90 -8.97 -2.61
N GLN A 50 -3.10 -9.16 -3.67
CA GLN A 50 -1.74 -9.67 -3.54
C GLN A 50 -0.88 -8.75 -2.67
N MET A 51 -0.82 -7.45 -2.99
CA MET A 51 -0.02 -6.49 -2.24
C MET A 51 -0.44 -6.43 -0.77
N MET A 52 -1.75 -6.36 -0.50
CA MET A 52 -2.28 -6.18 0.84
C MET A 52 -2.08 -7.43 1.71
N SER A 53 -2.45 -8.60 1.19
CA SER A 53 -2.34 -9.87 1.93
C SER A 53 -0.89 -10.25 2.24
N GLU A 54 0.05 -9.96 1.33
CA GLU A 54 1.48 -10.23 1.53
C GLU A 54 2.06 -9.41 2.70
N ILE A 55 1.77 -8.11 2.80
CA ILE A 55 2.43 -7.26 3.81
C ILE A 55 1.77 -7.30 5.19
N CYS A 56 0.46 -7.54 5.27
CA CYS A 56 -0.21 -7.65 6.58
C CYS A 56 -0.04 -9.06 7.19
N GLY A 57 0.20 -10.08 6.35
CA GLY A 57 0.29 -11.47 6.75
C GLY A 57 -1.10 -12.10 6.99
N PRO A 58 -1.17 -13.43 7.11
CA PRO A 58 -2.41 -14.20 7.04
C PRO A 58 -3.41 -13.85 8.15
N ARG A 59 -2.93 -13.66 9.39
CA ARG A 59 -3.80 -13.31 10.53
C ARG A 59 -4.46 -11.95 10.36
N ASN A 60 -3.70 -10.94 9.95
CA ASN A 60 -4.25 -9.60 9.76
C ASN A 60 -5.12 -9.53 8.51
N TRP A 61 -4.79 -10.29 7.47
CA TRP A 61 -5.60 -10.41 6.27
C TRP A 61 -6.99 -10.96 6.60
N GLU A 62 -7.06 -12.02 7.40
CA GLU A 62 -8.34 -12.57 7.88
C GLU A 62 -9.15 -11.54 8.68
N LEU A 63 -8.49 -10.77 9.57
CA LEU A 63 -9.15 -9.70 10.31
C LEU A 63 -9.70 -8.60 9.39
N PHE A 64 -8.92 -8.18 8.40
CA PHE A 64 -9.34 -7.20 7.40
C PHE A 64 -10.54 -7.71 6.59
N GLU A 65 -10.52 -8.97 6.15
CA GLU A 65 -11.64 -9.56 5.40
C GLU A 65 -12.94 -9.57 6.21
N GLN A 66 -12.85 -9.88 7.51
CA GLN A 66 -14.00 -9.93 8.41
C GLN A 66 -14.54 -8.54 8.80
N ARG A 67 -13.66 -7.57 9.04
CA ARG A 67 -14.03 -6.26 9.61
C ARG A 67 -14.17 -5.16 8.56
N GLY A 68 -13.43 -5.28 7.47
CA GLY A 68 -13.36 -4.28 6.41
C GLY A 68 -12.35 -3.16 6.68
N ASP A 69 -11.67 -3.15 7.83
CA ASP A 69 -10.64 -2.18 8.21
C ASP A 69 -9.47 -2.86 8.94
N LEU A 70 -8.27 -2.30 8.81
CA LEU A 70 -7.07 -2.78 9.50
C LEU A 70 -6.00 -1.68 9.57
N ASP A 71 -5.48 -1.44 10.78
CA ASP A 71 -4.31 -0.61 11.02
C ASP A 71 -3.14 -1.45 11.56
N PHE A 72 -1.97 -1.29 10.95
CA PHE A 72 -0.75 -1.96 11.42
C PHE A 72 0.52 -1.21 10.98
N ALA A 73 1.66 -1.58 11.56
CA ALA A 73 2.95 -1.11 11.08
C ALA A 73 3.60 -2.17 10.19
N TYR A 74 4.10 -1.77 9.02
CA TYR A 74 4.88 -2.60 8.12
C TYR A 74 6.33 -2.14 8.11
N GLU A 75 7.26 -3.04 8.37
CA GLU A 75 8.70 -2.79 8.28
C GLU A 75 9.20 -3.38 6.95
N MET A 76 9.66 -2.50 6.05
CA MET A 76 10.19 -2.92 4.75
C MET A 76 11.66 -3.35 4.87
N ASP A 77 12.42 -2.61 5.67
CA ASP A 77 13.83 -2.83 5.99
C ASP A 77 14.20 -2.09 7.30
N GLU A 78 15.47 -2.17 7.73
CA GLU A 78 15.97 -1.56 8.96
C GLU A 78 15.81 -0.03 9.04
N ALA A 79 15.67 0.65 7.89
CA ALA A 79 15.56 2.10 7.82
C ALA A 79 14.13 2.58 7.51
N SER A 80 13.26 1.69 7.03
CA SER A 80 11.97 2.05 6.42
C SER A 80 10.81 1.32 7.07
N ARG A 81 10.06 2.05 7.91
CA ARG A 81 8.84 1.57 8.56
C ARG A 81 7.66 2.46 8.20
N PHE A 82 6.56 1.83 7.80
CA PHE A 82 5.34 2.47 7.32
C PHE A 82 4.17 2.18 8.25
N ARG A 83 3.29 3.16 8.44
CA ARG A 83 1.95 2.94 9.01
C ARG A 83 1.01 2.60 7.87
N SER A 84 0.45 1.40 7.90
CA SER A 84 -0.47 0.89 6.89
C SER A 84 -1.89 0.96 7.43
N ASN A 85 -2.80 1.52 6.63
CA ASN A 85 -4.23 1.57 6.89
C ASN A 85 -4.96 0.96 5.69
N TYR A 86 -5.76 -0.07 5.94
CA TYR A 86 -6.65 -0.68 4.96
C TYR A 86 -8.09 -0.38 5.31
N PHE A 87 -8.90 -0.16 4.29
CA PHE A 87 -10.34 -0.03 4.41
C PHE A 87 -11.01 -0.48 3.11
N LYS A 88 -12.18 -1.11 3.21
CA LYS A 88 -13.07 -1.36 2.07
C LYS A 88 -13.83 -0.07 1.77
N GLN A 89 -13.71 0.44 0.55
CA GLN A 89 -14.43 1.63 0.10
C GLN A 89 -15.72 1.19 -0.62
N SER A 90 -16.87 1.66 -0.13
CA SER A 90 -18.20 1.41 -0.69
C SER A 90 -18.53 2.28 -1.90
#